data_AF-X0YVJ5-F1
#
_entry.id   AF-X0YVJ5-F1
#
_cell.length_a   1.000
_cell.length_b   1.000
_cell.length_c   1.000
_cell.angle_alpha   90.00
_cell.angle_beta   90.00
_cell.angle_gamma   90.00
#
_symmetry.space_group_name_H-M   'P 1'
#
loop_
_entity.id
_entity.type
_entity.pdbx_description
1 polymer ?
#
loop_
_entity_poly.entity_id
_entity_poly.type
_entity_poly.pdbx_seq_one_letter_code
_entity_poly.pdbx_strand_id
1 'polypeptide(L)' 'IDIEKTVDWDCMPAAVAALSRGGYRGERVQADAADIIKAARHLARHYEKADKPIPDTLGALI' A
#
# COMPACT_ATOMS: atom_id res chain seq x y z
N ILE A 1 10.06 12.79 13.77
CA ILE A 1 8.91 11.99 14.24
C ILE A 1 9.10 10.60 13.64
N ASP A 2 9.69 9.70 14.43
CA ASP A 2 9.89 8.29 14.08
C ASP A 2 8.54 7.56 14.17
N ILE A 3 7.72 7.73 13.13
CA ILE A 3 6.47 6.99 12.95
C ILE A 3 6.72 5.58 12.37
N GLU A 4 7.98 5.23 12.08
CA GLU A 4 8.42 3.89 11.66
C GLU A 4 8.46 2.90 12.85
N LYS A 5 7.51 3.02 13.77
CA LYS A 5 7.15 1.91 14.67
C LYS A 5 6.64 0.77 13.80
N THR A 6 7.37 -0.35 13.86
CA THR A 6 7.05 -1.68 13.32
C THR A 6 5.78 -1.74 12.47
N VAL A 7 5.94 -1.72 11.15
CA VAL A 7 4.86 -2.02 10.21
C VAL A 7 4.23 -3.35 10.61
N ASP A 8 2.91 -3.35 10.82
CA ASP A 8 2.14 -4.57 11.00
C ASP A 8 2.03 -5.28 9.64
N TRP A 9 2.98 -6.19 9.41
CA TRP A 9 3.09 -6.94 8.16
C TRP A 9 1.90 -7.87 7.90
N ASP A 10 1.20 -8.31 8.95
CA ASP A 10 0.02 -9.16 8.80
C ASP A 10 -1.17 -8.37 8.25
N CYS A 11 -1.23 -7.06 8.54
CA CYS A 11 -2.24 -6.15 7.99
C CYS A 11 -1.90 -5.60 6.59
N MET A 12 -0.64 -5.64 6.17
CA MET A 12 -0.19 -5.05 4.90
C MET A 12 -0.90 -5.58 3.64
N PRO A 13 -1.21 -6.88 3.49
CA PRO A 13 -1.94 -7.38 2.33
C PRO A 13 -3.32 -6.72 2.16
N ALA A 14 -4.04 -6.46 3.25
CA ALA A 14 -5.34 -5.80 3.21
C ALA A 14 -5.20 -4.33 2.78
N ALA A 15 -4.19 -3.62 3.30
CA ALA A 15 -3.90 -2.24 2.90
C ALA A 15 -3.54 -2.13 1.41
N VAL A 16 -2.73 -3.05 0.90
CA VAL A 16 -2.39 -3.12 -0.53
C VAL A 16 -3.63 -3.43 -1.37
N ALA A 17 -4.45 -4.41 -0.97
CA ALA A 17 -5.67 -4.77 -1.69
C ALA A 17 -6.67 -3.59 -1.77
N ALA A 18 -6.78 -2.79 -0.70
CA ALA A 18 -7.67 -1.64 -0.65
C ALA A 18 -7.34 -0.55 -1.70
N LEU A 19 -6.07 -0.44 -2.12
CA LEU A 19 -5.64 0.47 -3.19
C LEU A 19 -5.89 -0.09 -4.61
N SER A 20 -6.09 -1.40 -4.73
CA SER A 20 -6.39 -2.02 -6.02
C SER A 20 -7.75 -1.58 -6.56
N ARG A 21 -7.98 -1.77 -7.87
CA ARG A 21 -9.30 -1.51 -8.47
C ARG A 21 -10.42 -2.38 -7.89
N GLY A 22 -10.08 -3.60 -7.42
CA GLY A 22 -11.03 -4.53 -6.79
C GLY A 22 -11.25 -4.27 -5.30
N GLY A 23 -10.42 -3.44 -4.67
CA GLY A 23 -10.51 -3.13 -3.26
C GLY A 23 -10.22 -4.31 -2.33
N TYR A 24 -10.43 -4.09 -1.03
CA TYR A 24 -10.38 -5.15 -0.02
C TYR A 24 -11.82 -5.54 0.35
N ARG A 25 -12.15 -6.84 0.28
CA ARG A 25 -13.53 -7.35 0.48
C ARG A 25 -14.58 -6.70 -0.43
N GLY A 26 -14.17 -6.26 -1.62
CA GLY A 26 -15.04 -5.57 -2.59
C GLY A 26 -15.18 -4.07 -2.35
N GLU A 27 -14.53 -3.53 -1.32
CA GLU A 27 -14.55 -2.10 -1.01
C GLU A 27 -13.23 -1.45 -1.40
N ARG A 28 -13.32 -0.46 -2.29
CA ARG A 28 -12.18 0.33 -2.74
C ARG A 28 -12.07 1.62 -1.92
N VAL A 29 -10.83 2.02 -1.63
CA VAL A 29 -10.54 3.36 -1.07
C VAL A 29 -11.13 4.44 -1.99
N GLN A 30 -12.04 5.25 -1.44
CA GLN A 30 -12.60 6.42 -2.08
C GLN A 30 -11.65 7.60 -1.86
N ALA A 31 -10.75 7.83 -2.80
CA ALA A 31 -9.83 8.95 -2.81
C ALA A 31 -9.48 9.31 -4.26
N ASP A 32 -8.98 10.52 -4.47
CA ASP A 32 -8.51 10.94 -5.78
C ASP A 32 -7.31 10.10 -6.21
N ALA A 33 -7.13 9.97 -7.53
CA ALA A 33 -6.06 9.15 -8.09
C ALA A 33 -4.67 9.57 -7.57
N ALA A 34 -4.43 10.87 -7.38
CA ALA A 34 -3.19 11.40 -6.85
C ALA A 34 -2.91 10.91 -5.41
N ASP A 35 -3.93 10.85 -4.56
CA ASP A 35 -3.81 10.37 -3.18
C ASP A 35 -3.59 8.86 -3.13
N ILE A 36 -4.24 8.09 -4.02
CA ILE A 36 -4.01 6.65 -4.17
C ILE A 36 -2.56 6.39 -4.58
N ILE A 37 -2.02 7.13 -5.55
CA ILE A 37 -0.62 6.99 -5.98
C ILE A 37 0.34 7.35 -4.85
N LYS A 38 0.05 8.42 -4.09
CA LYS A 38 0.86 8.82 -2.94
C LYS A 38 0.88 7.74 -1.85
N ALA A 39 -0.27 7.15 -1.56
CA ALA A 39 -0.38 6.04 -0.61
C ALA A 39 0.37 4.79 -1.10
N ALA A 40 0.23 4.44 -2.38
CA ALA A 40 0.94 3.31 -2.99
C ALA A 40 2.47 3.48 -2.90
N ARG A 41 2.98 4.68 -3.20
CA ARG A 41 4.41 5.02 -3.05
C ARG A 41 4.87 4.95 -1.59
N HIS A 42 4.04 5.39 -0.65
CA HIS A 42 4.35 5.30 0.77
C HIS A 42 4.46 3.84 1.24
N LEU A 43 3.52 2.98 0.83
CA LEU A 43 3.56 1.56 1.15
C LEU A 43 4.75 0.85 0.48
N ALA A 44 5.03 1.17 -0.79
CA ALA A 44 6.18 0.60 -1.51
C ALA A 44 7.52 0.88 -0.80
N ARG A 45 7.69 2.09 -0.26
CA ARG A 45 8.87 2.44 0.55
C ARG A 45 9.02 1.57 1.79
N HIS A 46 7.93 1.14 2.43
CA HIS A 46 7.99 0.20 3.55
C HIS A 46 8.49 -1.17 3.11
N TYR A 47 8.02 -1.67 1.95
CA TYR A 47 8.53 -2.93 1.38
C TYR A 47 10.02 -2.85 1.06
N GLU A 48 10.47 -1.78 0.40
CA GLU A 48 11.89 -1.55 0.09
C GLU A 48 12.75 -1.51 1.36
N LYS A 49 12.33 -0.75 2.38
CA LYS A 49 13.06 -0.65 3.66
C LYS A 49 13.15 -1.98 4.40
N ALA A 50 12.20 -2.87 4.18
CA ALA A 50 12.14 -4.19 4.80
C ALA A 50 12.81 -5.29 3.95
N ASP A 51 13.45 -4.93 2.83
CA ASP A 51 14.02 -5.87 1.86
C ASP A 51 12.98 -6.92 1.38
N LYS A 52 11.73 -6.47 1.24
CA LYS A 52 10.61 -7.28 0.76
C LYS A 52 10.28 -6.88 -0.68
N PRO A 53 9.88 -7.84 -1.54
CA PRO A 53 9.46 -7.53 -2.89
C PRO A 53 8.21 -6.63 -2.88
N ILE A 54 8.20 -5.61 -3.74
CA ILE A 54 7.04 -4.74 -3.92
C ILE A 54 5.92 -5.56 -4.59
N PRO A 55 4.70 -5.64 -4.02
CA PRO A 55 3.59 -6.33 -4.67
C PRO A 55 3.21 -5.71 -6.01
N ASP A 56 2.85 -6.54 -6.99
CA ASP A 56 2.42 -6.09 -8.33
C ASP A 56 1.29 -5.06 -8.30
N THR A 57 0.41 -5.14 -7.29
CA THR A 57 -0.66 -4.16 -7.08
C THR A 57 -0.12 -2.76 -6.81
N LEU A 58 0.96 -2.64 -6.04
CA LEU A 58 1.64 -1.36 -5.84
C LEU A 58 2.45 -0.98 -7.07
N GLY A 59 3.15 -1.95 -7.69
CA GLY A 59 3.92 -1.73 -8.92
C GLY A 59 3.08 -1.19 -10.09
N ALA A 60 1.83 -1.63 -10.21
CA ALA A 60 0.91 -1.14 -11.24
C ALA A 60 0.38 0.28 -10.99
N LEU A 61 0.61 0.85 -9.80
CA LEU A 61 0.12 2.18 -9.40
C LEU A 61 1.20 3.27 -9.40
N ILE A 62 2.50 2.92 -9.45
CA ILE A 62 3.60 3.87 -9.16
C ILE A 62 4.47 4.22 -10.35
#